data_AF-A0A3B9C0F1-F1
#
_entry.id   AF-A0A3B9C0F1-F1
#
_cell.length_a   1.000
_cell.length_b   1.000
_cell.length_c   1.000
_cell.angle_alpha   90.00
_cell.angle_beta   90.00
_cell.angle_gamma   90.00
#
_symmetry.space_group_name_H-M   'P 1'
#
loop_
_entity.id
_entity.type
_entity.pdbx_description
1 polymer ?
#
loop_
_entity_poly.entity_id
_entity_poly.type
_entity_poly.pdbx_seq_one_letter_code
_entity_poly.pdbx_strand_id
1 'polypeptide(L)'
;EIRQMTKEILDRMQQELAAGGAIEIAYQRAMNAYLYLAFRLPEVESEGNEVLQILIKQLLLGMNESLKPYVSEDKKELFNVAHKNLKESMGILDHLHEPEWKQSIHLKQSEESIHRMASMASGIPLTPWAEQYPHIEHFVRLFPQLAMRFAELKMECIGMDEQEYDRLSQNLDDTMNLLKSAFNPDQLMKHQRLSLRRIALETAAFEKRKLLYFSSSSLPSNDIVLDANQLFYSGSGQVYDMVLKSCQTLELRLPENILTDTSLHARWQELRTSAIAVFDFSCFNPDKADPKPWTDEETNRGEEALKAAAATALVAYECGWALALGKPMVIIGETGKVLPFDVDLSAVSLGTDPDEDILQITQAIQRAFYGAHRPSNKNLLPENIEYLKNSFAQTTVEEVNQILSALESEPTDATLLKFSATRLFDLFPDKRHLILTPAYAGAYPVSETQKVFHVSAFRNHSEDTRRVIESVCKEKNLEYKIGYEKLEPNIMATVWKDICSASWIVADITLLNPNALLELAIAQALGKPTLIIHQHAMIQHHFPLLLKTRTHAYNTHEGENAFIKLLNQFFDGVQE
;
A
#
# COMPACT_ATOMS: atom_id res chain seq x y z
N GLU A 1 -1.09 15.24 58.64
CA GLU A 1 0.28 15.78 58.49
C GLU A 1 0.68 15.94 57.02
N ILE A 2 0.73 14.87 56.22
CA ILE A 2 1.20 14.94 54.81
C ILE A 2 0.35 15.88 53.91
N ARG A 3 -0.99 15.89 54.04
CA ARG A 3 -1.86 16.86 53.34
C ARG A 3 -1.52 18.32 53.69
N GLN A 4 -1.15 18.58 54.95
CA GLN A 4 -0.75 19.90 55.42
C GLN A 4 0.59 20.30 54.80
N MET A 5 1.56 19.37 54.73
CA MET A 5 2.84 19.60 54.06
C MET A 5 2.70 19.84 52.56
N THR A 6 1.80 19.12 51.89
CA THR A 6 1.50 19.29 50.46
C THR A 6 0.93 20.69 50.19
N LYS A 7 0.00 21.14 51.03
CA LYS A 7 -0.54 22.50 50.98
C LYS A 7 0.56 23.55 51.19
N GLU A 8 1.45 23.34 52.15
CA GLU A 8 2.56 24.26 52.40
C GLU A 8 3.55 24.36 51.22
N ILE A 9 3.78 23.27 50.48
CA ILE A 9 4.59 23.29 49.26
C ILE A 9 3.92 24.16 48.18
N LEU A 10 2.63 24.00 47.97
CA LEU A 10 1.86 24.78 46.99
C LEU A 10 1.77 26.26 47.37
N ASP A 11 1.48 26.55 48.64
CA ASP A 11 1.38 27.93 49.16
C ASP A 11 2.71 28.66 49.01
N ARG A 12 3.84 27.98 49.26
CA ARG A 12 5.18 28.55 49.03
C ARG A 12 5.45 28.82 47.56
N MET A 13 5.11 27.88 46.67
CA MET A 13 5.29 28.07 45.24
C MET A 13 4.48 29.28 44.74
N GLN A 14 3.23 29.41 45.18
CA GLN A 14 2.37 30.55 44.83
C GLN A 14 2.93 31.87 45.35
N GLN A 15 3.46 31.90 46.57
CA GLN A 15 4.09 33.09 47.14
C GLN A 15 5.35 33.49 46.38
N GLU A 16 6.21 32.54 46.00
CA GLU A 16 7.42 32.81 45.20
C GLU A 16 7.06 33.38 43.81
N LEU A 17 6.05 32.80 43.14
CA LEU A 17 5.57 33.28 41.85
C LEU A 17 4.93 34.68 41.97
N ALA A 18 4.15 34.93 43.02
CA ALA A 18 3.54 36.23 43.27
C ALA A 18 4.58 37.33 43.58
N ALA A 19 5.72 36.96 44.15
CA ALA A 19 6.85 37.86 44.40
C ALA A 19 7.73 38.11 43.15
N GLY A 20 7.35 37.58 41.97
CA GLY A 20 8.10 37.75 40.72
C GLY A 20 9.26 36.76 40.54
N GLY A 21 9.26 35.63 41.27
CA GLY A 21 10.24 34.56 41.10
C GLY A 21 10.16 33.88 39.73
N ALA A 22 11.28 33.36 39.25
CA ALA A 22 11.33 32.63 37.98
C ALA A 22 10.50 31.34 38.06
N ILE A 23 9.60 31.16 37.09
CA ILE A 23 8.61 30.06 37.06
C ILE A 23 9.27 28.68 37.18
N GLU A 24 10.33 28.45 36.39
CA GLU A 24 11.05 27.18 36.34
C GLU A 24 11.69 26.84 37.69
N ILE A 25 12.20 27.85 38.41
CA ILE A 25 12.87 27.66 39.71
C ILE A 25 11.84 27.36 40.80
N ALA A 26 10.73 28.10 40.84
CA ALA A 26 9.65 27.88 41.80
C ALA A 26 9.02 26.48 41.60
N TYR A 27 8.78 26.11 40.34
CA TYR A 27 8.23 24.79 39.98
C TYR A 27 9.18 23.65 40.34
N GLN A 28 10.48 23.77 40.00
CA GLN A 28 11.47 22.75 40.32
C GLN A 28 11.64 22.56 41.84
N ARG A 29 11.58 23.65 42.62
CA ARG A 29 11.65 23.56 44.10
C ARG A 29 10.44 22.87 44.69
N ALA A 30 9.24 23.16 44.20
CA ALA A 30 8.03 22.47 44.62
C ALA A 30 8.10 20.98 44.27
N MET A 31 8.59 20.63 43.08
CA MET A 31 8.79 19.25 42.65
C MET A 31 9.82 18.51 43.52
N ASN A 32 10.94 19.15 43.83
CA ASN A 32 11.97 18.56 44.69
C ASN A 32 11.44 18.35 46.13
N ALA A 33 10.73 19.33 46.69
CA ALA A 33 10.11 19.21 48.01
C ALA A 33 9.09 18.06 48.05
N TYR A 34 8.37 17.86 46.96
CA TYR A 34 7.47 16.72 46.78
C TYR A 34 8.21 15.38 46.73
N LEU A 35 9.28 15.26 45.94
CA LEU A 35 10.07 14.04 45.89
C LEU A 35 10.61 13.68 47.29
N TYR A 36 11.09 14.66 48.06
CA TYR A 36 11.49 14.46 49.46
C TYR A 36 10.36 14.01 50.37
N LEU A 37 9.12 14.47 50.14
CA LEU A 37 7.94 14.03 50.86
C LEU A 37 7.57 12.59 50.50
N ALA A 38 7.67 12.23 49.21
CA ALA A 38 7.42 10.88 48.72
C ALA A 38 8.40 9.84 49.29
N PHE A 39 9.69 10.20 49.42
CA PHE A 39 10.71 9.33 50.03
C PHE A 39 10.54 9.08 51.53
N ARG A 40 9.67 9.83 52.23
CA ARG A 40 9.43 9.69 53.68
C ARG A 40 8.19 8.86 54.02
N LEU A 41 7.49 8.34 53.02
CA LEU A 41 6.31 7.48 53.23
C LEU A 41 6.76 6.04 53.50
N PRO A 42 6.20 5.35 54.51
CA PRO A 42 6.58 3.97 54.81
C PRO A 42 6.08 2.99 53.73
N GLU A 43 6.89 1.98 53.38
CA GLU A 43 6.63 0.94 52.37
C GLU A 43 5.54 -0.08 52.76
N VAL A 44 4.39 0.35 53.32
CA VAL A 44 3.31 -0.59 53.64
C VAL A 44 2.37 -0.73 52.43
N GLU A 45 2.38 -1.92 51.83
CA GLU A 45 2.00 -2.22 50.44
C GLU A 45 0.55 -1.93 50.00
N SER A 46 -0.41 -1.63 50.88
CA SER A 46 -1.81 -1.38 50.45
C SER A 46 -2.38 -0.01 50.81
N GLU A 47 -2.33 0.43 52.07
CA GLU A 47 -2.90 1.74 52.48
C GLU A 47 -2.00 2.94 52.15
N GLY A 48 -0.68 2.73 52.08
CA GLY A 48 0.28 3.79 51.71
C GLY A 48 0.13 4.26 50.25
N ASN A 49 -0.37 3.38 49.38
CA ASN A 49 -0.45 3.59 47.94
C ASN A 49 -1.64 4.50 47.56
N GLU A 50 -2.81 4.30 48.17
CA GLU A 50 -3.99 5.17 47.97
C GLU A 50 -3.76 6.60 48.50
N VAL A 51 -3.11 6.72 49.66
CA VAL A 51 -2.76 8.02 50.23
C VAL A 51 -1.77 8.74 49.33
N LEU A 52 -0.75 8.05 48.80
CA LEU A 52 0.21 8.60 47.85
C LEU A 52 -0.46 9.06 46.54
N GLN A 53 -1.42 8.30 46.00
CA GLN A 53 -2.14 8.64 44.78
C GLN A 53 -3.01 9.89 44.92
N ILE A 54 -3.74 10.02 46.04
CA ILE A 54 -4.53 11.23 46.34
C ILE A 54 -3.61 12.46 46.45
N LEU A 55 -2.41 12.29 47.02
CA LEU A 55 -1.44 13.37 47.18
C LEU A 55 -0.78 13.78 45.85
N ILE A 56 -0.42 12.80 45.00
CA ILE A 56 0.10 13.04 43.64
C ILE A 56 -0.88 13.90 42.85
N LYS A 57 -2.15 13.49 42.84
CA LYS A 57 -3.22 14.20 42.13
C LYS A 57 -3.39 15.63 42.64
N GLN A 58 -3.44 15.83 43.94
CA GLN A 58 -3.63 17.15 44.54
C GLN A 58 -2.44 18.09 44.27
N LEU A 59 -1.21 17.59 44.35
CA LEU A 59 -0.04 18.42 44.11
C LEU A 59 0.13 18.77 42.63
N LEU A 60 0.07 17.80 41.71
CA LEU A 60 0.30 18.05 40.29
C LEU A 60 -0.75 18.98 39.69
N LEU A 61 -2.03 18.78 40.05
CA LEU A 61 -3.10 19.69 39.64
C LEU A 61 -2.95 21.07 40.29
N GLY A 62 -2.57 21.13 41.57
CA GLY A 62 -2.35 22.37 42.30
C GLY A 62 -1.15 23.18 41.76
N MET A 63 -0.05 22.53 41.42
CA MET A 63 1.11 23.16 40.79
C MET A 63 0.73 23.71 39.42
N ASN A 64 0.00 22.94 38.62
CA ASN A 64 -0.43 23.38 37.30
C ASN A 64 -1.43 24.55 37.37
N GLU A 65 -2.41 24.52 38.27
CA GLU A 65 -3.31 25.68 38.47
C GLU A 65 -2.54 26.95 38.90
N SER A 66 -1.49 26.80 39.71
CA SER A 66 -0.69 27.92 40.20
C SER A 66 0.13 28.60 39.10
N LEU A 67 0.41 27.90 38.00
CA LEU A 67 1.12 28.45 36.84
C LEU A 67 0.22 29.26 35.91
N LYS A 68 -1.08 28.97 35.90
CA LYS A 68 -2.08 29.55 34.97
C LYS A 68 -2.04 31.08 34.85
N PRO A 69 -1.86 31.87 35.94
CA PRO A 69 -1.79 33.34 35.83
C PRO A 69 -0.54 33.85 35.09
N TYR A 70 0.50 33.02 34.99
CA TYR A 70 1.83 33.41 34.49
C TYR A 70 2.12 32.88 33.07
N VAL A 71 1.14 32.22 32.44
CA VAL A 71 1.24 31.73 31.07
C VAL A 71 1.06 32.90 30.10
N SER A 72 1.98 33.02 29.15
CA SER A 72 1.92 34.04 28.10
C SER A 72 0.71 33.84 27.19
N GLU A 73 0.13 34.93 26.67
CA GLU A 73 -1.12 34.88 25.89
C GLU A 73 -1.07 33.92 24.69
N ASP A 74 0.05 33.86 23.98
CA ASP A 74 0.30 32.96 22.85
C ASP A 74 0.28 31.46 23.22
N LYS A 75 0.41 31.15 24.53
CA LYS A 75 0.44 29.78 25.05
C LYS A 75 -0.73 29.46 25.97
N LYS A 76 -1.62 30.42 26.25
CA LYS A 76 -2.76 30.20 27.18
C LYS A 76 -3.72 29.14 26.67
N GLU A 77 -3.96 29.07 25.37
CA GLU A 77 -4.86 28.08 24.80
C GLU A 77 -4.27 26.66 24.92
N LEU A 78 -3.00 26.50 24.54
CA LEU A 78 -2.26 25.24 24.68
C LEU A 78 -2.20 24.79 26.15
N PHE A 79 -1.95 25.73 27.07
CA PHE A 79 -1.88 25.47 28.49
C PHE A 79 -3.24 25.09 29.07
N ASN A 80 -4.32 25.79 28.72
CA ASN A 80 -5.67 25.47 29.20
C ASN A 80 -6.13 24.07 28.76
N VAL A 81 -5.74 23.65 27.56
CA VAL A 81 -5.99 22.30 27.05
C VAL A 81 -5.15 21.26 27.78
N ALA A 82 -3.84 21.47 27.92
CA ALA A 82 -2.97 20.58 28.71
C ALA A 82 -3.44 20.46 30.18
N HIS A 83 -3.91 21.57 30.75
CA HIS A 83 -4.45 21.65 32.09
C HIS A 83 -5.75 20.86 32.27
N LYS A 84 -6.70 21.03 31.35
CA LYS A 84 -7.95 20.25 31.33
C LYS A 84 -7.67 18.74 31.21
N ASN A 85 -6.74 18.36 30.35
CA ASN A 85 -6.44 16.96 30.08
C ASN A 85 -5.65 16.27 31.21
N LEU A 86 -4.75 17.00 31.89
CA LEU A 86 -4.10 16.52 33.12
C LEU A 86 -5.14 16.22 34.21
N LYS A 87 -6.16 17.08 34.33
CA LYS A 87 -7.27 16.89 35.27
C LYS A 87 -8.12 15.66 34.94
N GLU A 88 -8.39 15.41 33.66
CA GLU A 88 -9.11 14.22 33.19
C GLU A 88 -8.28 12.93 33.38
N SER A 89 -6.98 12.96 33.08
CA SER A 89 -6.07 11.81 33.25
C SER A 89 -5.90 11.41 34.72
N MET A 90 -5.82 12.39 35.62
CA MET A 90 -5.81 12.13 37.06
C MET A 90 -7.19 11.73 37.62
N GLY A 91 -8.26 11.87 36.84
CA GLY A 91 -9.61 11.38 37.17
C GLY A 91 -9.73 9.86 37.13
N ILE A 92 -8.88 9.17 36.36
CA ILE A 92 -8.86 7.71 36.22
C ILE A 92 -8.58 7.00 37.55
N LEU A 93 -7.75 7.63 38.40
CA LEU A 93 -7.44 7.14 39.74
C LEU A 93 -8.69 7.03 40.63
N ASP A 94 -9.78 7.72 40.30
CA ASP A 94 -11.04 7.65 41.05
C ASP A 94 -11.86 6.38 40.71
N HIS A 95 -11.49 5.64 39.66
CA HIS A 95 -12.24 4.50 39.10
C HIS A 95 -11.54 3.14 39.26
N LEU A 96 -10.41 3.08 39.97
CA LEU A 96 -9.59 1.87 40.16
C LEU A 96 -10.25 0.76 41.00
N HIS A 97 -11.38 1.04 41.65
CA HIS A 97 -12.15 0.06 42.41
C HIS A 97 -13.31 -0.57 41.60
N GLU A 98 -13.49 -0.18 40.34
CA GLU A 98 -14.52 -0.74 39.46
C GLU A 98 -14.10 -2.12 38.88
N PRO A 99 -15.02 -2.95 38.37
CA PRO A 99 -14.65 -4.22 37.71
C PRO A 99 -13.73 -4.02 36.50
N GLU A 100 -12.80 -4.95 36.25
CA GLU A 100 -11.72 -4.86 35.24
C GLU A 100 -12.17 -4.39 33.85
N TRP A 101 -13.34 -4.83 33.37
CA TRP A 101 -13.83 -4.42 32.05
C TRP A 101 -14.22 -2.93 32.00
N LYS A 102 -14.68 -2.32 33.09
CA LYS A 102 -14.93 -0.86 33.16
C LYS A 102 -13.63 -0.09 33.32
N GLN A 103 -12.69 -0.62 34.10
CA GLN A 103 -11.33 -0.08 34.15
C GLN A 103 -10.70 -0.06 32.75
N SER A 104 -10.90 -1.10 31.94
CA SER A 104 -10.40 -1.17 30.56
C SER A 104 -11.02 -0.12 29.63
N ILE A 105 -12.27 0.29 29.86
CA ILE A 105 -12.93 1.37 29.11
C ILE A 105 -12.32 2.73 29.49
N HIS A 106 -12.05 2.96 30.77
CA HIS A 106 -11.41 4.19 31.24
C HIS A 106 -9.93 4.28 30.83
N LEU A 107 -9.22 3.14 30.83
CA LEU A 107 -7.88 3.01 30.24
C LEU A 107 -7.91 3.30 28.73
N LYS A 108 -8.88 2.78 27.97
CA LYS A 108 -9.05 3.11 26.55
C LYS A 108 -9.30 4.60 26.29
N GLN A 109 -10.13 5.26 27.12
CA GLN A 109 -10.38 6.70 27.02
C GLN A 109 -9.13 7.54 27.36
N SER A 110 -8.27 7.02 28.24
CA SER A 110 -6.95 7.57 28.54
C SER A 110 -5.97 7.38 27.40
N GLU A 111 -5.93 6.20 26.80
CA GLU A 111 -5.10 5.89 25.64
C GLU A 111 -5.50 6.74 24.42
N GLU A 112 -6.80 6.98 24.19
CA GLU A 112 -7.29 7.95 23.20
C GLU A 112 -6.83 9.39 23.49
N SER A 113 -6.62 9.73 24.76
CA SER A 113 -6.13 11.05 25.17
C SER A 113 -4.60 11.16 25.08
N ILE A 114 -3.86 10.06 25.32
CA ILE A 114 -2.43 9.92 25.06
C ILE A 114 -2.15 9.91 23.54
N HIS A 115 -3.00 9.28 22.72
CA HIS A 115 -2.96 9.36 21.26
C HIS A 115 -3.22 10.79 20.74
N ARG A 116 -4.14 11.54 21.36
CA ARG A 116 -4.32 12.97 21.08
C ARG A 116 -3.11 13.81 21.51
N MET A 117 -2.41 13.41 22.58
CA MET A 117 -1.12 13.99 22.97
C MET A 117 -0.01 13.68 21.95
N ALA A 118 0.10 12.43 21.49
CA ALA A 118 1.05 12.01 20.46
C ALA A 118 0.78 12.72 19.13
N SER A 119 -0.50 12.94 18.78
CA SER A 119 -0.91 13.68 17.58
C SER A 119 -0.63 15.19 17.67
N MET A 120 -0.66 15.81 18.87
CA MET A 120 -0.27 17.21 19.08
C MET A 120 1.25 17.41 19.21
N ALA A 121 1.99 16.39 19.67
CA ALA A 121 3.46 16.38 19.72
C ALA A 121 4.11 16.05 18.35
N SER A 122 3.32 15.77 17.29
CA SER A 122 3.73 15.41 15.92
C SER A 122 4.48 16.48 15.12
N GLY A 123 4.95 17.56 15.72
CA GLY A 123 5.77 18.52 15.00
C GLY A 123 7.13 17.90 14.67
N ILE A 124 7.40 17.61 13.40
CA ILE A 124 8.76 17.87 12.89
C ILE A 124 8.95 19.37 13.19
N PRO A 125 9.95 19.79 14.00
CA PRO A 125 10.15 21.21 14.27
C PRO A 125 10.35 21.90 12.92
N LEU A 126 9.31 22.62 12.47
CA LEU A 126 9.38 23.41 11.25
C LEU A 126 10.28 24.58 11.55
N THR A 127 11.55 24.42 11.22
CA THR A 127 12.47 25.52 11.01
C THR A 127 11.90 26.43 9.90
N PRO A 128 11.98 27.77 10.04
CA PRO A 128 11.39 28.72 9.08
C PRO A 128 11.79 28.55 7.61
N TRP A 129 12.86 27.80 7.32
CA TRP A 129 13.26 27.47 5.94
C TRP A 129 12.33 26.47 5.26
N ALA A 130 11.59 25.64 5.99
CA ALA A 130 10.76 24.58 5.39
C ALA A 130 9.61 25.15 4.53
N GLU A 131 9.09 26.31 4.90
CA GLU A 131 8.07 27.06 4.14
C GLU A 131 8.57 27.55 2.77
N GLN A 132 9.89 27.59 2.55
CA GLN A 132 10.50 28.04 1.30
C GLN A 132 10.56 26.93 0.24
N TYR A 133 10.25 25.68 0.62
CA TYR A 133 10.35 24.52 -0.26
C TYR A 133 8.99 23.79 -0.31
N PRO A 134 8.18 24.00 -1.37
CA PRO A 134 6.83 23.45 -1.46
C PRO A 134 6.75 21.92 -1.28
N HIS A 135 7.75 21.18 -1.75
CA HIS A 135 7.81 19.72 -1.60
C HIS A 135 8.12 19.28 -0.16
N ILE A 136 8.81 20.10 0.63
CA ILE A 136 9.08 19.83 2.06
C ILE A 136 7.82 20.11 2.87
N GLU A 137 7.19 21.25 2.63
CA GLU A 137 5.92 21.61 3.28
C GLU A 137 4.87 20.51 3.05
N HIS A 138 4.73 20.04 1.80
CA HIS A 138 3.80 18.97 1.47
C HIS A 138 4.15 17.65 2.18
N PHE A 139 5.43 17.28 2.25
CA PHE A 139 5.87 16.11 3.01
C PHE A 139 5.48 16.20 4.50
N VAL A 140 5.72 17.34 5.15
CA VAL A 140 5.39 17.52 6.57
C VAL A 140 3.90 17.33 6.85
N ARG A 141 3.03 17.67 5.89
CA ARG A 141 1.58 17.43 5.99
C ARG A 141 1.18 15.97 5.87
N LEU A 142 1.95 15.17 5.11
CA LEU A 142 1.68 13.73 4.93
C LEU A 142 2.19 12.90 6.11
N PHE A 143 3.27 13.36 6.75
CA PHE A 143 3.96 12.56 7.77
C PHE A 143 3.05 12.12 8.94
N PRO A 144 2.21 12.98 9.55
CA PRO A 144 1.30 12.56 10.61
C PRO A 144 0.35 11.43 10.18
N GLN A 145 -0.06 11.40 8.91
CA GLN A 145 -0.94 10.35 8.39
C GLN A 145 -0.23 8.99 8.35
N LEU A 146 1.05 8.98 7.97
CA LEU A 146 1.88 7.76 8.00
C LEU A 146 2.02 7.23 9.44
N ALA A 147 2.30 8.11 10.40
CA ALA A 147 2.46 7.73 11.79
C ALA A 147 1.15 7.21 12.42
N MET A 148 0.02 7.86 12.13
CA MET A 148 -1.30 7.41 12.60
C MET A 148 -1.65 6.03 12.04
N ARG A 149 -1.49 5.83 10.73
CA ARG A 149 -1.74 4.54 10.08
C ARG A 149 -0.90 3.42 10.67
N PHE A 150 0.39 3.70 10.92
CA PHE A 150 1.26 2.74 11.56
C PHE A 150 0.76 2.36 12.96
N ALA A 151 0.34 3.33 13.77
CA ALA A 151 -0.18 3.07 15.12
C ALA A 151 -1.43 2.17 15.12
N GLU A 152 -2.32 2.33 14.15
CA GLU A 152 -3.54 1.51 14.02
C GLU A 152 -3.24 0.01 13.82
N LEU A 153 -2.09 -0.34 13.24
CA LEU A 153 -1.74 -1.72 12.94
C LEU A 153 -1.51 -2.59 14.18
N LYS A 154 -1.14 -1.99 15.31
CA LYS A 154 -0.87 -2.71 16.56
C LYS A 154 -2.07 -3.53 17.04
N MET A 155 -3.27 -3.01 16.82
CA MET A 155 -4.52 -3.63 17.29
C MET A 155 -4.78 -5.01 16.66
N GLU A 156 -4.06 -5.36 15.59
CA GLU A 156 -4.27 -6.57 14.80
C GLU A 156 -3.08 -7.53 14.82
N CYS A 157 -2.06 -7.27 15.64
CA CYS A 157 -0.82 -8.05 15.66
C CYS A 157 -0.84 -9.12 16.76
N ILE A 158 -0.34 -10.31 16.44
CA ILE A 158 -0.12 -11.43 17.36
C ILE A 158 1.13 -12.20 16.93
N GLY A 159 1.83 -12.87 17.84
CA GLY A 159 2.95 -13.76 17.47
C GLY A 159 4.12 -13.03 16.78
N MET A 160 4.59 -13.54 15.64
CA MET A 160 5.62 -12.91 14.81
C MET A 160 5.15 -11.60 14.17
N ASP A 161 3.85 -11.41 13.92
CA ASP A 161 3.32 -10.10 13.49
C ASP A 161 3.57 -9.02 14.56
N GLU A 162 3.49 -9.36 15.85
CA GLU A 162 3.79 -8.42 16.94
C GLU A 162 5.29 -8.08 16.98
N GLN A 163 6.16 -9.06 16.78
CA GLN A 163 7.61 -8.84 16.70
C GLN A 163 8.00 -7.96 15.50
N GLU A 164 7.38 -8.19 14.33
CA GLU A 164 7.62 -7.38 13.15
C GLU A 164 7.07 -5.96 13.32
N TYR A 165 5.91 -5.80 13.97
CA TYR A 165 5.40 -4.49 14.36
C TYR A 165 6.38 -3.74 15.26
N ASP A 166 6.89 -4.38 16.31
CA ASP A 166 7.83 -3.75 17.24
C ASP A 166 9.14 -3.34 16.54
N ARG A 167 9.65 -4.19 15.63
CA ARG A 167 10.81 -3.87 14.78
C ARG A 167 10.55 -2.63 13.93
N LEU A 168 9.40 -2.57 13.26
CA LEU A 168 9.01 -1.43 12.43
C LEU A 168 8.80 -0.16 13.26
N SER A 169 8.23 -0.30 14.46
CA SER A 169 7.99 0.81 15.39
C SER A 169 9.31 1.42 15.84
N GLN A 170 10.27 0.60 16.27
CA GLN A 170 11.60 1.06 16.66
C GLN A 170 12.31 1.79 15.50
N ASN A 171 12.25 1.24 14.29
CA ASN A 171 12.84 1.86 13.11
C ASN A 171 12.18 3.21 12.76
N LEU A 172 10.85 3.29 12.91
CA LEU A 172 10.10 4.53 12.70
C LEU A 172 10.49 5.59 13.73
N ASP A 173 10.63 5.21 15.01
CA ASP A 173 11.06 6.11 16.08
C ASP A 173 12.49 6.62 15.87
N ASP A 174 13.41 5.75 15.49
CA ASP A 174 14.79 6.14 15.16
C ASP A 174 14.81 7.11 13.98
N THR A 175 14.01 6.83 12.95
CA THR A 175 13.86 7.71 11.79
C THR A 175 13.23 9.04 12.17
N MET A 176 12.30 9.04 13.12
CA MET A 176 11.70 10.26 13.64
C MET A 176 12.69 11.14 14.37
N ASN A 177 13.57 10.54 15.16
CA ASN A 177 14.65 11.27 15.83
C ASN A 177 15.61 11.88 14.80
N LEU A 178 15.93 11.15 13.72
CA LEU A 178 16.72 11.68 12.61
C LEU A 178 16.03 12.85 11.90
N LEU A 179 14.74 12.73 11.55
CA LEU A 179 13.98 13.80 10.90
C LEU A 179 13.87 15.04 11.78
N LYS A 180 13.65 14.89 13.09
CA LYS A 180 13.62 16.00 14.05
C LYS A 180 14.97 16.69 14.20
N SER A 181 16.07 15.98 13.95
CA SER A 181 17.43 16.53 13.98
C SER A 181 17.85 17.25 12.70
N ALA A 182 17.01 17.28 11.66
CA ALA A 182 17.33 17.98 10.42
C ALA A 182 17.27 19.50 10.62
N PHE A 183 18.38 20.19 10.36
CA PHE A 183 18.49 21.65 10.47
C PHE A 183 18.47 22.35 9.11
N ASN A 184 18.46 21.60 8.00
CA ASN A 184 18.40 22.11 6.63
C ASN A 184 17.72 21.09 5.67
N PRO A 185 17.31 21.53 4.46
CA PRO A 185 16.70 20.67 3.46
C PRO A 185 17.50 19.42 3.11
N ASP A 186 18.82 19.56 2.91
CA ASP A 186 19.69 18.45 2.48
C ASP A 186 19.74 17.32 3.52
N GLN A 187 19.77 17.68 4.82
CA GLN A 187 19.71 16.71 5.90
C GLN A 187 18.36 16.00 5.94
N LEU A 188 17.26 16.74 5.78
CA LEU A 188 15.92 16.15 5.72
C LEU A 188 15.81 15.16 4.55
N MET A 189 16.25 15.56 3.36
CA MET A 189 16.25 14.69 2.17
C MET A 189 17.15 13.48 2.32
N LYS A 190 18.33 13.64 2.93
CA LYS A 190 19.22 12.52 3.28
C LYS A 190 18.53 11.53 4.21
N HIS A 191 17.83 11.99 5.25
CA HIS A 191 17.10 11.10 6.16
C HIS A 191 15.92 10.40 5.48
N GLN A 192 15.25 11.08 4.54
CA GLN A 192 14.23 10.45 3.71
C GLN A 192 14.81 9.30 2.85
N ARG A 193 15.91 9.56 2.15
CA ARG A 193 16.58 8.59 1.26
C ARG A 193 17.13 7.37 2.00
N LEU A 194 17.77 7.59 3.15
CA LEU A 194 18.47 6.53 3.88
C LEU A 194 17.56 5.65 4.72
N SER A 195 16.43 6.20 5.22
CA SER A 195 15.59 5.48 6.19
C SER A 195 14.10 5.57 5.87
N LEU A 196 13.54 6.79 5.78
CA LEU A 196 12.09 6.96 5.79
C LEU A 196 11.38 6.26 4.62
N ARG A 197 11.91 6.35 3.40
CA ARG A 197 11.29 5.70 2.23
C ARG A 197 11.19 4.20 2.41
N ARG A 198 12.25 3.58 2.94
CA ARG A 198 12.27 2.15 3.21
C ARG A 198 11.22 1.79 4.25
N ILE A 199 11.14 2.53 5.35
CA ILE A 199 10.14 2.29 6.40
C ILE A 199 8.73 2.50 5.86
N ALA A 200 8.48 3.53 5.06
CA ALA A 200 7.17 3.76 4.46
C ALA A 200 6.73 2.57 3.57
N LEU A 201 7.66 1.99 2.80
CA LEU A 201 7.40 0.80 1.98
C LEU A 201 7.19 -0.46 2.83
N GLU A 202 8.00 -0.65 3.88
CA GLU A 202 7.84 -1.77 4.81
C GLU A 202 6.51 -1.69 5.56
N THR A 203 6.11 -0.49 6.03
CA THR A 203 4.79 -0.22 6.62
C THR A 203 3.69 -0.52 5.63
N ALA A 204 3.76 -0.03 4.38
CA ALA A 204 2.74 -0.31 3.36
C ALA A 204 2.61 -1.81 3.04
N ALA A 205 3.73 -2.55 3.04
CA ALA A 205 3.71 -4.01 2.88
C ALA A 205 3.08 -4.71 4.10
N PHE A 206 3.38 -4.23 5.31
CA PHE A 206 2.84 -4.77 6.56
C PHE A 206 1.34 -4.47 6.74
N GLU A 207 0.86 -3.30 6.32
CA GLU A 207 -0.57 -2.98 6.25
C GLU A 207 -1.34 -3.99 5.38
N LYS A 208 -0.74 -4.40 4.26
CA LYS A 208 -1.34 -5.34 3.30
C LYS A 208 -0.98 -6.81 3.56
N ARG A 209 -0.35 -7.14 4.69
CA ARG A 209 0.14 -8.51 4.98
C ARG A 209 -0.95 -9.58 4.94
N LYS A 210 -2.20 -9.22 5.25
CA LYS A 210 -3.36 -10.12 5.16
C LYS A 210 -3.83 -10.38 3.72
N LEU A 211 -3.28 -9.66 2.74
CA LEU A 211 -3.57 -9.79 1.31
C LEU A 211 -2.50 -10.60 0.56
N LEU A 212 -1.52 -11.19 1.27
CA LEU A 212 -0.50 -12.04 0.65
C LEU A 212 -1.13 -12.99 -0.38
N TYR A 213 -0.45 -13.17 -1.50
CA TYR A 213 -0.90 -14.07 -2.56
C TYR A 213 0.30 -14.83 -3.11
N PHE A 214 0.13 -16.14 -3.28
CA PHE A 214 1.17 -17.02 -3.80
C PHE A 214 0.85 -17.43 -5.23
N SER A 215 1.84 -17.34 -6.10
CA SER A 215 1.70 -17.55 -7.54
C SER A 215 2.84 -18.42 -8.03
N SER A 216 2.57 -19.26 -9.04
CA SER A 216 3.59 -19.89 -9.88
C SER A 216 3.55 -19.20 -11.24
N SER A 217 4.36 -18.16 -11.41
CA SER A 217 4.30 -17.31 -12.62
C SER A 217 5.28 -17.80 -13.69
N SER A 218 4.90 -17.61 -14.95
CA SER A 218 5.84 -17.72 -16.08
C SER A 218 6.85 -16.58 -16.11
N LEU A 219 6.59 -15.48 -15.39
CA LEU A 219 7.50 -14.35 -15.25
C LEU A 219 8.69 -14.74 -14.35
N PRO A 220 9.87 -14.13 -14.56
CA PRO A 220 11.02 -14.37 -13.69
C PRO A 220 10.70 -14.09 -12.22
N SER A 221 10.99 -15.07 -11.37
CA SER A 221 10.73 -15.00 -9.94
C SER A 221 11.97 -14.73 -9.08
N ASN A 222 13.13 -14.46 -9.71
CA ASN A 222 14.40 -14.23 -9.02
C ASN A 222 14.26 -13.25 -7.85
N ASP A 223 15.06 -13.48 -6.81
CA ASP A 223 15.22 -12.54 -5.72
C ASP A 223 15.70 -11.19 -6.23
N ILE A 224 15.11 -10.14 -5.68
CA ILE A 224 15.44 -8.77 -6.01
C ILE A 224 15.60 -7.95 -4.74
N VAL A 225 16.55 -7.03 -4.77
CA VAL A 225 16.67 -6.00 -3.75
C VAL A 225 15.83 -4.81 -4.20
N LEU A 226 14.82 -4.47 -3.41
CA LEU A 226 14.05 -3.25 -3.57
C LEU A 226 14.95 -2.03 -3.35
N ASP A 227 14.99 -1.10 -4.30
CA ASP A 227 15.58 0.21 -4.08
C ASP A 227 14.48 1.21 -3.73
N ALA A 228 14.45 1.62 -2.45
CA ALA A 228 13.54 2.62 -1.90
C ALA A 228 13.62 4.00 -2.58
N ASN A 229 14.64 4.22 -3.41
CA ASN A 229 14.94 5.48 -4.09
C ASN A 229 14.80 5.39 -5.61
N GLN A 230 14.37 4.26 -6.17
CA GLN A 230 14.16 4.12 -7.61
C GLN A 230 12.67 4.27 -7.97
N LEU A 231 12.40 5.05 -9.02
CA LEU A 231 11.08 5.21 -9.62
C LEU A 231 11.04 4.46 -10.95
N PHE A 232 9.97 3.69 -11.16
CA PHE A 232 9.63 3.10 -12.45
C PHE A 232 8.75 4.07 -13.23
N TYR A 233 9.03 4.25 -14.53
CA TYR A 233 8.21 5.08 -15.40
C TYR A 233 7.77 4.29 -16.64
N SER A 234 6.51 4.48 -17.02
CA SER A 234 5.96 4.02 -18.29
C SER A 234 5.09 5.11 -18.90
N GLY A 235 5.40 5.55 -20.12
CA GLY A 235 4.75 6.72 -20.66
C GLY A 235 5.43 7.39 -21.84
N SER A 236 4.96 8.59 -22.17
CA SER A 236 5.52 9.44 -23.21
C SER A 236 6.86 10.07 -22.80
N GLY A 237 7.66 10.51 -23.77
CA GLY A 237 8.91 11.24 -23.49
C GLY A 237 8.67 12.62 -22.85
N GLN A 238 7.58 13.29 -23.22
CA GLN A 238 7.23 14.61 -22.66
C GLN A 238 6.99 14.54 -21.15
N VAL A 239 6.19 13.57 -20.70
CA VAL A 239 5.92 13.40 -19.27
C VAL A 239 7.12 12.80 -18.54
N TYR A 240 7.97 12.01 -19.22
CA TYR A 240 9.23 11.53 -18.66
C TYR A 240 10.11 12.68 -18.17
N ASP A 241 10.26 13.75 -18.98
CA ASP A 241 11.07 14.91 -18.61
C ASP A 241 10.52 15.65 -17.36
N MET A 242 9.19 15.71 -17.22
CA MET A 242 8.54 16.26 -16.03
C MET A 242 8.79 15.38 -14.80
N VAL A 243 8.59 14.07 -14.94
CA VAL A 243 8.86 13.09 -13.88
C VAL A 243 10.33 13.09 -13.48
N LEU A 244 11.25 13.27 -14.43
CA LEU A 244 12.68 13.40 -14.16
C LEU A 244 12.98 14.63 -13.28
N LYS A 245 12.37 15.78 -13.56
CA LYS A 245 12.49 16.98 -12.70
C LYS A 245 11.88 16.79 -11.32
N SER A 246 10.76 16.08 -11.20
CA SER A 246 10.18 15.68 -9.91
C SER A 246 11.13 14.74 -9.15
N CYS A 247 11.74 13.78 -9.85
CA CYS A 247 12.74 12.88 -9.28
C CYS A 247 13.99 13.63 -8.80
N GLN A 248 14.48 14.62 -9.55
CA GLN A 248 15.59 15.47 -9.11
C GLN A 248 15.25 16.24 -7.84
N THR A 249 14.03 16.80 -7.76
CA THR A 249 13.53 17.51 -6.57
C THR A 249 13.43 16.58 -5.36
N LEU A 250 12.99 15.34 -5.58
CA LEU A 250 12.84 14.34 -4.53
C LEU A 250 14.10 13.49 -4.33
N GLU A 251 15.21 13.74 -5.02
CA GLU A 251 16.40 12.87 -4.99
C GLU A 251 16.06 11.37 -5.19
N LEU A 252 15.18 11.09 -6.16
CA LEU A 252 14.87 9.75 -6.65
C LEU A 252 15.67 9.47 -7.92
N ARG A 253 16.00 8.20 -8.12
CA ARG A 253 16.65 7.69 -9.32
C ARG A 253 15.58 7.27 -10.32
N LEU A 254 15.65 7.84 -11.52
CA LEU A 254 14.88 7.42 -12.68
C LEU A 254 15.85 6.81 -13.69
N PRO A 255 15.83 5.48 -13.92
CA PRO A 255 16.67 4.84 -14.91
C PRO A 255 16.46 5.46 -16.30
N GLU A 256 17.53 5.62 -17.08
CA GLU A 256 17.42 6.12 -18.45
C GLU A 256 16.52 5.20 -19.28
N ASN A 257 15.49 5.79 -19.86
CA ASN A 257 14.44 5.07 -20.55
C ASN A 257 14.90 4.60 -21.93
N ILE A 258 15.45 3.40 -22.03
CA ILE A 258 15.74 2.75 -23.32
C ILE A 258 14.44 2.05 -23.78
N LEU A 259 13.44 2.83 -24.21
CA LEU A 259 12.17 2.32 -24.76
C LEU A 259 12.35 1.48 -26.04
N THR A 260 13.54 1.48 -26.64
CA THR A 260 13.77 0.89 -27.96
C THR A 260 14.29 -0.55 -27.95
N ASP A 261 14.64 -1.13 -26.79
CA ASP A 261 15.19 -2.50 -26.75
C ASP A 261 15.00 -3.25 -25.41
N THR A 262 13.98 -2.88 -24.64
CA THR A 262 13.76 -3.48 -23.32
C THR A 262 12.87 -4.72 -23.40
N SER A 263 13.46 -5.88 -23.12
CA SER A 263 12.71 -7.14 -23.02
C SER A 263 11.70 -7.10 -21.86
N LEU A 264 10.61 -7.88 -21.98
CA LEU A 264 9.62 -8.10 -20.92
C LEU A 264 10.25 -8.44 -19.57
N HIS A 265 11.33 -9.22 -19.57
CA HIS A 265 12.04 -9.60 -18.35
C HIS A 265 12.70 -8.39 -17.69
N ALA A 266 13.33 -7.51 -18.47
CA ALA A 266 14.00 -6.32 -17.95
C ALA A 266 13.01 -5.35 -17.32
N ARG A 267 11.89 -5.07 -18.00
CA ARG A 267 10.83 -4.18 -17.50
C ARG A 267 10.16 -4.72 -16.24
N TRP A 268 9.83 -6.02 -16.23
CA TRP A 268 9.29 -6.70 -15.05
C TRP A 268 10.24 -6.58 -13.84
N GLN A 269 11.55 -6.80 -14.04
CA GLN A 269 12.53 -6.68 -12.98
C GLN A 269 12.71 -5.23 -12.52
N GLU A 270 12.78 -4.27 -13.45
CA GLU A 270 12.86 -2.85 -13.13
C GLU A 270 11.68 -2.42 -12.24
N LEU A 271 10.45 -2.77 -12.62
CA LEU A 271 9.26 -2.48 -11.81
C LEU A 271 9.30 -3.13 -10.43
N ARG A 272 9.74 -4.39 -10.32
CA ARG A 272 9.88 -5.08 -9.03
C ARG A 272 10.92 -4.40 -8.15
N THR A 273 12.05 -3.96 -8.71
CA THR A 273 13.13 -3.27 -7.98
C THR A 273 12.79 -1.85 -7.58
N SER A 274 11.91 -1.16 -8.33
CA SER A 274 11.48 0.20 -8.02
C SER A 274 10.56 0.26 -6.80
N ALA A 275 10.69 1.34 -6.02
CA ALA A 275 9.84 1.62 -4.87
C ALA A 275 8.42 2.02 -5.28
N ILE A 276 8.33 2.80 -6.36
CA ILE A 276 7.10 3.45 -6.84
C ILE A 276 7.07 3.41 -8.37
N ALA A 277 5.88 3.46 -8.94
CA ALA A 277 5.67 3.52 -10.38
C ALA A 277 4.86 4.75 -10.82
N VAL A 278 5.14 5.29 -11.99
CA VAL A 278 4.36 6.35 -12.63
C VAL A 278 3.92 5.88 -14.01
N PHE A 279 2.62 5.98 -14.26
CA PHE A 279 1.97 5.54 -15.50
C PHE A 279 1.31 6.74 -16.19
N ASP A 280 1.81 7.08 -17.37
CA ASP A 280 1.30 8.20 -18.16
C ASP A 280 0.30 7.75 -19.23
N PHE A 281 -0.96 8.08 -19.00
CA PHE A 281 -2.07 7.88 -19.93
C PHE A 281 -2.47 9.17 -20.67
N SER A 282 -1.71 10.27 -20.56
CA SER A 282 -2.04 11.55 -21.22
C SER A 282 -2.11 11.44 -22.74
N CYS A 283 -1.36 10.50 -23.34
CA CYS A 283 -1.39 10.25 -24.77
C CYS A 283 -2.61 9.43 -25.24
N PHE A 284 -3.44 8.94 -24.32
CA PHE A 284 -4.62 8.14 -24.67
C PHE A 284 -5.61 8.99 -25.47
N ASN A 285 -5.99 8.48 -26.64
CA ASN A 285 -7.02 9.06 -27.48
C ASN A 285 -8.08 7.99 -27.77
N PRO A 286 -9.27 8.08 -27.15
CA PRO A 286 -10.31 7.06 -27.32
C PRO A 286 -10.77 6.94 -28.78
N ASP A 287 -10.81 8.03 -29.54
CA ASP A 287 -11.28 8.00 -30.93
C ASP A 287 -10.32 7.25 -31.87
N LYS A 288 -9.02 7.20 -31.51
CA LYS A 288 -7.96 6.57 -32.33
C LYS A 288 -7.56 5.19 -31.84
N ALA A 289 -7.46 5.02 -30.52
CA ALA A 289 -7.12 3.74 -29.90
C ALA A 289 -8.32 2.81 -29.80
N ASP A 290 -9.54 3.34 -29.97
CA ASP A 290 -10.79 2.61 -29.76
C ASP A 290 -11.94 3.04 -30.72
N PRO A 291 -11.71 3.07 -32.05
CA PRO A 291 -12.69 3.60 -33.00
C PRO A 291 -14.03 2.83 -32.99
N LYS A 292 -15.15 3.56 -33.12
CA LYS A 292 -16.54 3.06 -33.23
C LYS A 292 -16.74 2.13 -34.46
N PRO A 293 -17.80 1.31 -34.52
CA PRO A 293 -17.74 -0.06 -35.05
C PRO A 293 -17.32 -0.14 -36.51
N TRP A 294 -16.54 -1.18 -36.77
CA TRP A 294 -16.00 -1.55 -38.07
C TRP A 294 -17.08 -2.19 -38.94
N THR A 295 -17.11 -1.80 -40.21
CA THR A 295 -17.67 -2.61 -41.30
C THR A 295 -16.54 -3.40 -41.95
N ASP A 296 -16.81 -4.61 -42.44
CA ASP A 296 -15.83 -5.62 -42.88
C ASP A 296 -14.84 -5.21 -44.00
N GLU A 297 -14.96 -4.01 -44.57
CA GLU A 297 -14.24 -3.60 -45.78
C GLU A 297 -12.86 -2.92 -45.56
N GLU A 298 -12.39 -2.70 -44.33
CA GLU A 298 -11.25 -1.78 -44.09
C GLU A 298 -10.04 -2.41 -43.37
N THR A 299 -9.41 -3.42 -43.99
CA THR A 299 -8.17 -4.06 -43.51
C THR A 299 -7.03 -3.07 -43.18
N ASN A 300 -6.95 -1.92 -43.86
CA ASN A 300 -5.94 -0.88 -43.62
C ASN A 300 -6.16 -0.07 -42.33
N ARG A 301 -7.38 -0.01 -41.78
CA ARG A 301 -7.65 0.70 -40.51
C ARG A 301 -7.11 -0.02 -39.28
N GLY A 302 -6.80 -1.31 -39.39
CA GLY A 302 -6.31 -2.13 -38.27
C GLY A 302 -4.90 -1.79 -37.86
N GLU A 303 -4.04 -1.51 -38.83
CA GLU A 303 -2.66 -1.14 -38.57
C GLU A 303 -2.57 0.27 -37.94
N GLU A 304 -3.40 1.22 -38.39
CA GLU A 304 -3.47 2.56 -37.80
C GLU A 304 -4.01 2.52 -36.37
N ALA A 305 -5.07 1.75 -36.12
CA ALA A 305 -5.62 1.56 -34.78
C ALA A 305 -4.62 0.87 -33.84
N LEU A 306 -3.92 -0.18 -34.30
CA LEU A 306 -2.85 -0.83 -33.55
C LEU A 306 -1.74 0.14 -33.18
N LYS A 307 -1.26 0.95 -34.14
CA LYS A 307 -0.24 1.99 -33.89
C LYS A 307 -0.73 3.02 -32.87
N ALA A 308 -1.99 3.44 -32.95
CA ALA A 308 -2.56 4.40 -32.01
C ALA A 308 -2.72 3.83 -30.60
N ALA A 309 -3.09 2.55 -30.46
CA ALA A 309 -3.30 1.89 -29.17
C ALA A 309 -2.00 1.46 -28.50
N ALA A 310 -0.95 1.12 -29.26
CA ALA A 310 0.28 0.49 -28.77
C ALA A 310 0.91 1.18 -27.56
N ALA A 311 1.08 2.50 -27.60
CA ALA A 311 1.69 3.25 -26.51
C ALA A 311 0.86 3.18 -25.22
N THR A 312 -0.46 3.34 -25.32
CA THR A 312 -1.36 3.23 -24.17
C THR A 312 -1.44 1.80 -23.65
N ALA A 313 -1.46 0.83 -24.55
CA ALA A 313 -1.49 -0.60 -24.23
C ALA A 313 -0.25 -1.02 -23.41
N LEU A 314 0.92 -0.45 -23.73
CA LEU A 314 2.16 -0.70 -22.99
C LEU A 314 2.05 -0.21 -21.55
N VAL A 315 1.59 1.03 -21.38
CA VAL A 315 1.37 1.63 -20.06
C VAL A 315 0.36 0.82 -19.26
N ALA A 316 -0.74 0.39 -19.88
CA ALA A 316 -1.77 -0.41 -19.22
C ALA A 316 -1.26 -1.80 -18.79
N TYR A 317 -0.50 -2.47 -19.64
CA TYR A 317 0.14 -3.75 -19.34
C TYR A 317 1.07 -3.64 -18.12
N GLU A 318 1.96 -2.66 -18.11
CA GLU A 318 2.88 -2.47 -16.98
C GLU A 318 2.16 -1.97 -15.71
N CYS A 319 1.05 -1.24 -15.86
CA CYS A 319 0.17 -0.87 -14.75
C CYS A 319 -0.49 -2.10 -14.12
N GLY A 320 -0.94 -3.07 -14.93
CA GLY A 320 -1.48 -4.34 -14.43
C GLY A 320 -0.49 -5.13 -13.57
N TRP A 321 0.80 -5.15 -13.96
CA TRP A 321 1.86 -5.71 -13.12
C TRP A 321 2.00 -4.98 -11.78
N ALA A 322 1.96 -3.65 -11.80
CA ALA A 322 2.08 -2.86 -10.58
C ALA A 322 0.90 -3.08 -9.62
N LEU A 323 -0.32 -3.29 -10.16
CA LEU A 323 -1.48 -3.68 -9.38
C LEU A 323 -1.28 -5.05 -8.73
N ALA A 324 -0.73 -6.02 -9.47
CA ALA A 324 -0.45 -7.36 -8.95
C ALA A 324 0.65 -7.39 -7.87
N LEU A 325 1.65 -6.52 -8.00
CA LEU A 325 2.68 -6.32 -6.99
C LEU A 325 2.24 -5.42 -5.83
N GLY A 326 1.06 -4.79 -5.94
CA GLY A 326 0.55 -3.77 -5.01
C GLY A 326 1.50 -2.59 -4.83
N LYS A 327 2.25 -2.24 -5.88
CA LYS A 327 3.21 -1.14 -5.87
C LYS A 327 2.48 0.19 -5.60
N PRO A 328 3.06 1.07 -4.76
CA PRO A 328 2.70 2.48 -4.79
C PRO A 328 2.81 3.00 -6.21
N MET A 329 1.81 3.74 -6.68
CA MET A 329 1.81 4.24 -8.04
C MET A 329 1.08 5.57 -8.20
N VAL A 330 1.46 6.31 -9.24
CA VAL A 330 0.81 7.54 -9.69
C VAL A 330 0.30 7.34 -11.12
N ILE A 331 -0.94 7.74 -11.36
CA ILE A 331 -1.54 7.78 -12.69
C ILE A 331 -1.51 9.23 -13.16
N ILE A 332 -1.04 9.45 -14.38
CA ILE A 332 -1.04 10.77 -15.04
C ILE A 332 -2.03 10.73 -16.21
N GLY A 333 -2.85 11.76 -16.32
CA GLY A 333 -3.78 11.98 -17.42
C GLY A 333 -3.77 13.43 -17.87
N GLU A 334 -4.56 13.76 -18.89
CA GLU A 334 -4.71 15.14 -19.38
C GLU A 334 -6.04 15.73 -18.88
N THR A 335 -6.01 17.01 -18.48
CA THR A 335 -7.20 17.70 -17.99
C THR A 335 -8.35 17.63 -18.99
N GLY A 336 -9.50 17.12 -18.54
CA GLY A 336 -10.72 17.00 -19.36
C GLY A 336 -10.73 15.81 -20.31
N LYS A 337 -9.68 14.98 -20.34
CA LYS A 337 -9.68 13.70 -21.07
C LYS A 337 -10.04 12.54 -20.14
N VAL A 338 -10.68 11.53 -20.73
CA VAL A 338 -11.08 10.31 -20.04
C VAL A 338 -9.90 9.34 -20.06
N LEU A 339 -9.67 8.62 -18.95
CA LEU A 339 -8.70 7.53 -18.88
C LEU A 339 -9.22 6.29 -19.64
N PRO A 340 -8.34 5.39 -20.11
CA PRO A 340 -8.78 4.20 -20.85
C PRO A 340 -9.66 3.24 -20.01
N PHE A 341 -9.51 3.27 -18.69
CA PHE A 341 -10.28 2.48 -17.72
C PHE A 341 -10.34 3.18 -16.37
N ASP A 342 -11.25 2.72 -15.51
CA ASP A 342 -11.24 3.10 -14.10
C ASP A 342 -10.08 2.41 -13.39
N VAL A 343 -9.12 3.19 -12.88
CA VAL A 343 -7.93 2.72 -12.15
C VAL A 343 -8.17 2.64 -10.64
N ASP A 344 -9.36 3.03 -10.16
CA ASP A 344 -9.66 3.30 -8.74
C ASP A 344 -8.61 4.22 -8.07
N LEU A 345 -7.93 5.06 -8.85
CA LEU A 345 -6.93 6.04 -8.41
C LEU A 345 -7.20 7.38 -9.08
N SER A 346 -7.16 8.46 -8.30
CA SER A 346 -7.23 9.81 -8.86
C SER A 346 -5.97 10.09 -9.67
N ALA A 347 -6.14 10.37 -10.96
CA ALA A 347 -5.04 10.78 -11.81
C ALA A 347 -4.59 12.22 -11.51
N VAL A 348 -3.30 12.47 -11.69
CA VAL A 348 -2.75 13.82 -11.82
C VAL A 348 -3.11 14.31 -13.22
N SER A 349 -3.95 15.34 -13.29
CA SER A 349 -4.41 15.92 -14.54
C SER A 349 -3.46 17.02 -14.97
N LEU A 350 -2.68 16.79 -16.03
CA LEU A 350 -1.78 17.78 -16.58
C LEU A 350 -2.57 18.95 -17.18
N GLY A 351 -2.13 20.16 -16.88
CA GLY A 351 -2.70 21.42 -17.34
C GLY A 351 -1.89 22.01 -18.49
N THR A 352 -1.77 23.34 -18.48
CA THR A 352 -0.99 24.09 -19.48
C THR A 352 0.30 24.68 -18.90
N ASP A 353 0.48 24.66 -17.58
CA ASP A 353 1.65 25.20 -16.89
C ASP A 353 2.60 24.07 -16.48
N PRO A 354 3.76 23.91 -17.15
CA PRO A 354 4.70 22.85 -16.85
C PRO A 354 5.25 22.88 -15.41
N ASP A 355 5.41 24.05 -14.80
CA ASP A 355 5.98 24.15 -13.45
C ASP A 355 4.94 23.72 -12.40
N GLU A 356 3.66 24.05 -12.62
CA GLU A 356 2.55 23.54 -11.82
C GLU A 356 2.42 22.02 -11.97
N ASP A 357 2.47 21.50 -13.20
CA ASP A 357 2.40 20.06 -13.49
C ASP A 357 3.52 19.29 -12.78
N ILE A 358 4.76 19.78 -12.83
CA ILE A 358 5.91 19.18 -12.13
C ILE A 358 5.67 19.17 -10.62
N LEU A 359 5.12 20.25 -10.05
CA LEU A 359 4.81 20.30 -8.62
C LEU A 359 3.71 19.30 -8.26
N GLN A 360 2.65 19.19 -9.07
CA GLN A 360 1.57 18.22 -8.85
C GLN A 360 2.06 16.78 -8.93
N ILE A 361 2.91 16.45 -9.92
CA ILE A 361 3.56 15.13 -10.03
C ILE A 361 4.43 14.86 -8.79
N THR A 362 5.22 15.84 -8.36
CA THR A 362 6.08 15.75 -7.17
C THR A 362 5.25 15.42 -5.91
N GLN A 363 4.14 16.12 -5.72
CA GLN A 363 3.23 15.88 -4.61
C GLN A 363 2.54 14.52 -4.71
N ALA A 364 2.15 14.09 -5.91
CA ALA A 364 1.53 12.78 -6.12
C ALA A 364 2.48 11.64 -5.80
N ILE A 365 3.76 11.75 -6.18
CA ILE A 365 4.81 10.78 -5.81
C ILE A 365 4.93 10.69 -4.28
N GLN A 366 4.97 11.82 -3.57
CA GLN A 366 5.02 11.82 -2.10
C GLN A 366 3.75 11.22 -1.46
N ARG A 367 2.56 11.50 -2.01
CA ARG A 367 1.30 10.90 -1.55
C ARG A 367 1.29 9.39 -1.73
N ALA A 368 1.78 8.90 -2.86
CA ALA A 368 1.87 7.47 -3.11
C ALA A 368 2.86 6.79 -2.14
N PHE A 369 3.97 7.44 -1.76
CA PHE A 369 4.90 6.92 -0.75
C PHE A 369 4.35 6.93 0.68
N TYR A 370 3.83 8.07 1.12
CA TYR A 370 3.59 8.34 2.55
C TYR A 370 2.10 8.44 2.91
N GLY A 371 1.23 8.66 1.92
CA GLY A 371 -0.22 8.76 2.10
C GLY A 371 -0.89 7.40 2.25
N ALA A 372 -2.19 7.44 2.54
CA ALA A 372 -3.00 6.25 2.79
C ALA A 372 -3.04 5.30 1.58
N HIS A 373 -2.93 4.00 1.85
CA HIS A 373 -3.09 2.95 0.84
C HIS A 373 -4.54 2.44 0.80
N ARG A 374 -4.89 1.72 -0.27
CA ARG A 374 -6.23 1.14 -0.44
C ARG A 374 -6.61 0.30 0.80
N PRO A 375 -7.73 0.62 1.49
CA PRO A 375 -8.18 -0.19 2.61
C PRO A 375 -8.67 -1.55 2.12
N SER A 376 -8.35 -2.61 2.84
CA SER A 376 -8.93 -3.93 2.61
C SER A 376 -9.11 -4.67 3.93
N ASN A 377 -10.35 -5.07 4.22
CA ASN A 377 -10.68 -5.82 5.43
C ASN A 377 -10.64 -7.34 5.19
N LYS A 378 -10.19 -7.78 4.01
CA LYS A 378 -10.17 -9.21 3.67
C LYS A 378 -8.89 -9.85 4.22
N ASN A 379 -9.05 -11.06 4.74
CA ASN A 379 -7.97 -11.89 5.23
C ASN A 379 -7.85 -13.12 4.33
N LEU A 380 -6.68 -13.32 3.71
CA LEU A 380 -6.39 -14.47 2.83
C LEU A 380 -5.46 -15.50 3.46
N LEU A 381 -5.09 -15.33 4.74
CA LEU A 381 -4.15 -16.24 5.39
C LEU A 381 -4.64 -17.71 5.37
N PRO A 382 -5.92 -18.03 5.66
CA PRO A 382 -6.41 -19.40 5.60
C PRO A 382 -6.30 -20.01 4.20
N GLU A 383 -6.73 -19.28 3.16
CA GLU A 383 -6.68 -19.75 1.78
C GLU A 383 -5.25 -19.92 1.29
N ASN A 384 -4.32 -19.08 1.75
CA ASN A 384 -2.90 -19.20 1.44
C ASN A 384 -2.27 -20.44 2.08
N ILE A 385 -2.63 -20.75 3.34
CA ILE A 385 -2.15 -21.96 4.02
C ILE A 385 -2.65 -23.19 3.28
N GLU A 386 -3.93 -23.21 2.89
CA GLU A 386 -4.50 -24.30 2.09
C GLU A 386 -3.80 -24.44 0.72
N TYR A 387 -3.52 -23.32 0.05
CA TYR A 387 -2.76 -23.31 -1.20
C TYR A 387 -1.37 -23.94 -1.05
N LEU A 388 -0.62 -23.56 0.00
CA LEU A 388 0.70 -24.13 0.26
C LEU A 388 0.60 -25.63 0.54
N LYS A 389 -0.34 -26.06 1.38
CA LYS A 389 -0.58 -27.49 1.65
C LYS A 389 -0.82 -28.27 0.37
N ASN A 390 -1.70 -27.78 -0.50
CA ASN A 390 -2.01 -28.44 -1.77
C ASN A 390 -0.80 -28.45 -2.72
N SER A 391 -0.06 -27.34 -2.80
CA SER A 391 1.12 -27.20 -3.68
C SER A 391 2.29 -28.11 -3.29
N PHE A 392 2.37 -28.48 -2.01
CA PHE A 392 3.43 -29.32 -1.45
C PHE A 392 2.94 -30.68 -0.94
N ALA A 393 1.67 -31.06 -1.18
CA ALA A 393 1.07 -32.29 -0.64
C ALA A 393 1.82 -33.59 -1.00
N GLN A 394 2.51 -33.61 -2.14
CA GLN A 394 3.25 -34.79 -2.64
C GLN A 394 4.73 -34.82 -2.21
N THR A 395 5.21 -33.82 -1.46
CA THR A 395 6.60 -33.79 -1.02
C THR A 395 6.87 -34.79 0.10
N THR A 396 8.07 -35.35 0.13
CA THR A 396 8.54 -36.21 1.23
C THR A 396 9.56 -35.49 2.13
N VAL A 397 9.79 -34.20 1.90
CA VAL A 397 10.77 -33.40 2.65
C VAL A 397 10.21 -33.07 4.03
N GLU A 398 10.84 -33.59 5.07
CA GLU A 398 10.39 -33.45 6.46
C GLU A 398 10.30 -31.98 6.92
N GLU A 399 11.23 -31.13 6.49
CA GLU A 399 11.21 -29.69 6.77
C GLU A 399 9.91 -29.02 6.26
N VAL A 400 9.37 -29.48 5.13
CA VAL A 400 8.11 -28.93 4.59
C VAL A 400 6.94 -29.29 5.50
N ASN A 401 6.87 -30.52 6.02
CA ASN A 401 5.81 -30.93 6.95
C ASN A 401 5.85 -30.12 8.25
N GLN A 402 7.06 -29.86 8.77
CA GLN A 402 7.24 -29.03 9.97
C GLN A 402 6.77 -27.59 9.74
N ILE A 403 7.14 -26.99 8.61
CA ILE A 403 6.70 -25.64 8.24
C ILE A 403 5.17 -25.58 8.11
N LEU A 404 4.56 -26.51 7.36
CA LEU A 404 3.10 -26.55 7.18
C LEU A 404 2.37 -26.75 8.51
N SER A 405 2.88 -27.60 9.40
CA SER A 405 2.30 -27.81 10.73
C SER A 405 2.36 -26.55 11.61
N ALA A 406 3.44 -25.77 11.54
CA ALA A 406 3.56 -24.51 12.27
C ALA A 406 2.54 -23.47 11.77
N LEU A 407 2.33 -23.40 10.45
CA LEU A 407 1.32 -22.52 9.85
C LEU A 407 -0.11 -22.88 10.27
N GLU A 408 -0.41 -24.17 10.42
CA GLU A 408 -1.73 -24.61 10.91
C GLU A 408 -1.97 -24.26 12.37
N SER A 409 -0.93 -24.27 13.22
CA SER A 409 -1.06 -23.87 14.61
C SER A 409 -1.24 -22.37 14.81
N GLU A 410 -0.76 -21.55 13.87
CA GLU A 410 -0.78 -20.09 13.96
C GLU A 410 -1.39 -19.45 12.67
N PRO A 411 -2.67 -19.73 12.34
CA PRO A 411 -3.26 -19.43 11.03
C PRO A 411 -3.53 -17.93 10.79
N THR A 412 -3.34 -17.10 11.80
CA THR A 412 -3.60 -15.66 11.80
C THR A 412 -2.34 -14.81 11.76
N ASP A 413 -1.15 -15.43 11.78
CA ASP A 413 0.14 -14.75 11.74
C ASP A 413 0.62 -14.60 10.28
N ALA A 414 0.51 -13.38 9.74
CA ALA A 414 0.89 -13.11 8.35
C ALA A 414 2.41 -13.10 8.13
N THR A 415 3.16 -12.69 9.14
CA THR A 415 4.63 -12.63 9.11
C THR A 415 5.21 -14.05 9.11
N LEU A 416 4.71 -14.92 9.99
CA LEU A 416 5.07 -16.35 9.97
C LEU A 416 4.74 -16.97 8.61
N LEU A 417 3.55 -16.71 8.05
CA LEU A 417 3.15 -17.20 6.74
C LEU A 417 4.12 -16.75 5.64
N LYS A 418 4.46 -15.46 5.61
CA LYS A 418 5.37 -14.89 4.60
C LYS A 418 6.75 -15.58 4.65
N PHE A 419 7.38 -15.64 5.82
CA PHE A 419 8.72 -16.23 5.95
C PHE A 419 8.73 -17.73 5.74
N SER A 420 7.68 -18.43 6.17
CA SER A 420 7.48 -19.85 5.90
C SER A 420 7.35 -20.12 4.40
N ALA A 421 6.55 -19.32 3.69
CA ALA A 421 6.41 -19.43 2.24
C ALA A 421 7.73 -19.15 1.51
N THR A 422 8.49 -18.12 1.92
CA THR A 422 9.83 -17.85 1.37
C THR A 422 10.72 -19.07 1.53
N ARG A 423 10.77 -19.65 2.73
CA ARG A 423 11.60 -20.84 2.99
C ARG A 423 11.18 -22.03 2.13
N LEU A 424 9.88 -22.26 1.97
CA LEU A 424 9.38 -23.32 1.08
C LEU A 424 9.78 -23.06 -0.38
N PHE A 425 9.72 -21.82 -0.85
CA PHE A 425 10.06 -21.49 -2.23
C PHE A 425 11.57 -21.62 -2.50
N ASP A 426 12.42 -21.30 -1.53
CA ASP A 426 13.87 -21.51 -1.60
C ASP A 426 14.25 -22.99 -1.71
N LEU A 427 13.46 -23.89 -1.13
CA LEU A 427 13.66 -25.34 -1.25
C LEU A 427 13.29 -25.87 -2.64
N PHE A 428 12.46 -25.14 -3.40
CA PHE A 428 11.95 -25.56 -4.72
C PHE A 428 12.06 -24.44 -5.76
N PRO A 429 13.28 -23.95 -6.08
CA PRO A 429 13.48 -22.79 -6.95
C PRO A 429 12.97 -23.00 -8.38
N ASP A 430 12.95 -24.26 -8.86
CA ASP A 430 12.49 -24.61 -10.22
C ASP A 430 11.00 -24.33 -10.45
N LYS A 431 10.20 -24.23 -9.39
CA LYS A 431 8.75 -23.99 -9.47
C LYS A 431 8.37 -22.52 -9.69
N ARG A 432 9.35 -21.60 -9.72
CA ARG A 432 9.18 -20.16 -9.99
C ARG A 432 8.07 -19.50 -9.17
N HIS A 433 8.03 -19.82 -7.88
CA HIS A 433 7.05 -19.24 -6.99
C HIS A 433 7.31 -17.76 -6.73
N LEU A 434 6.23 -16.99 -6.60
CA LEU A 434 6.23 -15.57 -6.28
C LEU A 434 5.35 -15.32 -5.06
N ILE A 435 5.86 -14.48 -4.15
CA ILE A 435 5.08 -13.86 -3.08
C ILE A 435 4.66 -12.48 -3.56
N LEU A 436 3.35 -12.26 -3.64
CA LEU A 436 2.75 -11.00 -4.07
C LEU A 436 2.00 -10.36 -2.91
N THR A 437 1.87 -9.03 -2.96
CA THR A 437 1.06 -8.25 -2.02
C THR A 437 0.13 -7.34 -2.83
N PRO A 438 -0.87 -7.91 -3.51
CA PRO A 438 -1.67 -7.22 -4.52
C PRO A 438 -2.44 -6.00 -4.00
N ALA A 439 -2.86 -5.14 -4.94
CA ALA A 439 -3.69 -3.97 -4.66
C ALA A 439 -5.10 -4.32 -4.15
N TYR A 440 -5.60 -5.51 -4.50
CA TYR A 440 -6.89 -6.03 -4.07
C TYR A 440 -6.72 -7.45 -3.54
N ALA A 441 -7.62 -7.87 -2.66
CA ALA A 441 -7.59 -9.22 -2.13
C ALA A 441 -7.79 -10.27 -3.24
N GLY A 442 -6.84 -11.20 -3.35
CA GLY A 442 -6.92 -12.34 -4.24
C GLY A 442 -7.98 -13.38 -3.89
N ALA A 443 -7.95 -14.45 -4.67
CA ALA A 443 -8.68 -15.69 -4.49
C ALA A 443 -7.96 -16.81 -5.27
N TYR A 444 -8.16 -18.06 -4.84
CA TYR A 444 -7.72 -19.23 -5.60
C TYR A 444 -8.93 -19.88 -6.30
N PRO A 445 -8.73 -20.59 -7.42
CA PRO A 445 -9.80 -21.35 -8.07
C PRO A 445 -10.30 -22.45 -7.13
N VAL A 446 -11.62 -22.62 -7.06
CA VAL A 446 -12.26 -23.69 -6.28
C VAL A 446 -12.39 -24.94 -7.16
N SER A 447 -11.97 -26.10 -6.67
CA SER A 447 -11.89 -27.35 -7.45
C SER A 447 -13.23 -27.82 -8.01
N GLU A 448 -14.35 -27.50 -7.36
CA GLU A 448 -15.70 -27.96 -7.74
C GLU A 448 -16.25 -27.26 -8.98
N THR A 449 -15.80 -26.04 -9.28
CA THR A 449 -16.28 -25.25 -10.43
C THR A 449 -15.11 -24.63 -11.16
N GLN A 450 -14.74 -25.22 -12.29
CA GLN A 450 -13.70 -24.65 -13.12
C GLN A 450 -14.24 -23.49 -13.95
N LYS A 451 -13.53 -22.37 -13.93
CA LYS A 451 -13.99 -21.11 -14.51
C LYS A 451 -13.02 -20.62 -15.58
N VAL A 452 -13.58 -20.10 -16.67
CA VAL A 452 -12.84 -19.39 -17.72
C VAL A 452 -13.18 -17.92 -17.63
N PHE A 453 -12.16 -17.08 -17.47
CA PHE A 453 -12.31 -15.64 -17.60
C PHE A 453 -11.80 -15.20 -18.98
N HIS A 454 -12.69 -14.62 -19.76
CA HIS A 454 -12.39 -14.05 -21.07
C HIS A 454 -12.06 -12.57 -20.92
N VAL A 455 -10.79 -12.25 -21.14
CA VAL A 455 -10.26 -10.89 -21.21
C VAL A 455 -10.47 -10.41 -22.66
N SER A 456 -11.29 -9.38 -22.84
CA SER A 456 -11.62 -8.84 -24.16
C SER A 456 -12.08 -7.40 -24.10
N ALA A 457 -11.97 -6.69 -25.23
CA ALA A 457 -12.57 -5.38 -25.42
C ALA A 457 -14.10 -5.50 -25.61
N PHE A 458 -14.88 -4.52 -25.15
CA PHE A 458 -16.31 -4.46 -25.45
C PHE A 458 -16.54 -4.02 -26.91
N ARG A 459 -16.59 -4.98 -27.86
CA ARG A 459 -16.61 -4.76 -29.32
C ARG A 459 -17.44 -5.81 -30.09
N ASN A 460 -17.83 -5.51 -31.33
CA ASN A 460 -18.56 -6.46 -32.20
C ASN A 460 -17.78 -7.77 -32.45
N HIS A 461 -16.47 -7.70 -32.74
CA HIS A 461 -15.64 -8.91 -32.90
C HIS A 461 -15.49 -9.71 -31.61
N SER A 462 -15.64 -9.05 -30.45
CA SER A 462 -15.68 -9.73 -29.15
C SER A 462 -16.94 -10.58 -29.04
N GLU A 463 -18.06 -10.22 -29.66
CA GLU A 463 -19.29 -11.02 -29.58
C GLU A 463 -19.19 -12.36 -30.33
N ASP A 464 -18.60 -12.38 -31.53
CA ASP A 464 -18.41 -13.64 -32.25
C ASP A 464 -17.35 -14.51 -31.58
N THR A 465 -16.24 -13.91 -31.13
CA THR A 465 -15.22 -14.60 -30.33
C THR A 465 -15.81 -15.16 -29.03
N ARG A 466 -16.62 -14.36 -28.33
CA ARG A 466 -17.35 -14.74 -27.11
C ARG A 466 -18.24 -15.95 -27.35
N ARG A 467 -19.05 -15.94 -28.42
CA ARG A 467 -19.95 -17.06 -28.74
C ARG A 467 -19.19 -18.37 -28.91
N VAL A 468 -18.05 -18.34 -29.61
CA VAL A 468 -17.22 -19.54 -29.82
C VAL A 468 -16.65 -20.03 -28.48
N ILE A 469 -16.04 -19.14 -27.68
CA ILE A 469 -15.46 -19.52 -26.38
C ILE A 469 -16.55 -20.03 -25.43
N GLU A 470 -17.68 -19.33 -25.34
CA GLU A 470 -18.82 -19.71 -24.49
C GLU A 470 -19.38 -21.08 -24.89
N SER A 471 -19.48 -21.37 -26.20
CA SER A 471 -19.89 -22.70 -26.69
C SER A 471 -18.93 -23.80 -26.26
N VAL A 472 -17.61 -23.60 -26.42
CA VAL A 472 -16.60 -24.59 -26.00
C VAL A 472 -16.61 -24.79 -24.48
N CYS A 473 -16.75 -23.70 -23.70
CA CYS A 473 -16.90 -23.78 -22.25
C CYS A 473 -18.13 -24.60 -21.86
N LYS A 474 -19.27 -24.36 -22.50
CA LYS A 474 -20.52 -25.10 -22.25
C LYS A 474 -20.38 -26.59 -22.55
N GLU A 475 -19.72 -26.95 -23.65
CA GLU A 475 -19.43 -28.36 -23.99
C GLU A 475 -18.53 -29.04 -22.96
N LYS A 476 -17.58 -28.31 -22.38
CA LYS A 476 -16.66 -28.80 -21.34
C LYS A 476 -17.18 -28.63 -19.91
N ASN A 477 -18.42 -28.17 -19.72
CA ASN A 477 -18.99 -27.87 -18.41
C ASN A 477 -18.14 -26.87 -17.57
N LEU A 478 -17.58 -25.86 -18.24
CA LEU A 478 -16.84 -24.76 -17.64
C LEU A 478 -17.73 -23.53 -17.49
N GLU A 479 -17.62 -22.84 -16.36
CA GLU A 479 -18.31 -21.56 -16.15
C GLU A 479 -17.57 -20.45 -16.92
N TYR A 480 -18.25 -19.83 -17.89
CA TYR A 480 -17.71 -18.73 -18.68
C TYR A 480 -18.05 -17.37 -18.04
N LYS A 481 -17.05 -16.48 -17.96
CA LYS A 481 -17.21 -15.09 -17.50
C LYS A 481 -16.47 -14.09 -18.40
N ILE A 482 -17.00 -12.87 -18.48
CA ILE A 482 -16.40 -11.74 -19.19
C ILE A 482 -16.57 -10.43 -18.39
N GLY A 483 -15.61 -9.52 -18.49
CA GLY A 483 -15.50 -8.34 -17.61
C GLY A 483 -16.59 -7.28 -17.74
N TYR A 484 -17.19 -7.09 -18.93
CA TYR A 484 -18.08 -5.96 -19.23
C TYR A 484 -19.58 -6.19 -18.96
N GLU A 485 -20.01 -7.38 -18.54
CA GLU A 485 -21.43 -7.69 -18.28
C GLU A 485 -21.92 -7.24 -16.88
N LYS A 486 -21.16 -6.40 -16.18
CA LYS A 486 -21.37 -6.15 -14.75
C LYS A 486 -21.98 -4.78 -14.46
N LEU A 487 -22.88 -4.77 -13.47
CA LEU A 487 -23.56 -3.58 -12.96
C LEU A 487 -22.90 -2.99 -11.70
N GLU A 488 -21.83 -3.61 -11.21
CA GLU A 488 -21.16 -3.20 -9.97
C GLU A 488 -20.33 -1.92 -10.18
N PRO A 489 -20.45 -0.92 -9.28
CA PRO A 489 -19.74 0.36 -9.44
C PRO A 489 -18.22 0.26 -9.35
N ASN A 490 -17.67 -0.71 -8.60
CA ASN A 490 -16.22 -0.93 -8.52
C ASN A 490 -15.80 -2.02 -9.52
N ILE A 491 -15.49 -1.58 -10.75
CA ILE A 491 -15.18 -2.48 -11.86
C ILE A 491 -13.87 -3.23 -11.60
N MET A 492 -12.83 -2.55 -11.10
CA MET A 492 -11.50 -3.14 -10.97
C MET A 492 -11.41 -4.21 -9.88
N ALA A 493 -11.99 -4.00 -8.70
CA ALA A 493 -12.02 -5.02 -7.66
C ALA A 493 -12.75 -6.30 -8.13
N THR A 494 -13.73 -6.12 -9.00
CA THR A 494 -14.58 -7.20 -9.49
C THR A 494 -13.96 -7.94 -10.69
N VAL A 495 -13.27 -7.24 -11.60
CA VAL A 495 -12.40 -7.85 -12.61
C VAL A 495 -11.26 -8.62 -11.94
N TRP A 496 -10.61 -8.02 -10.95
CA TRP A 496 -9.57 -8.65 -10.14
C TRP A 496 -10.02 -9.97 -9.53
N LYS A 497 -11.20 -9.96 -8.87
CA LYS A 497 -11.78 -11.16 -8.25
C LYS A 497 -12.02 -12.28 -9.25
N ASP A 498 -12.54 -11.96 -10.44
CA ASP A 498 -12.82 -12.96 -11.45
C ASP A 498 -11.55 -13.56 -12.03
N ILE A 499 -10.54 -12.74 -12.36
CA ILE A 499 -9.21 -13.22 -12.77
C ILE A 499 -8.64 -14.17 -11.71
N CYS A 500 -8.71 -13.78 -10.43
CA CYS A 500 -8.22 -14.60 -9.32
C CYS A 500 -8.96 -15.94 -9.21
N SER A 501 -10.28 -15.96 -9.37
CA SER A 501 -11.08 -17.18 -9.29
C SER A 501 -11.01 -18.07 -10.54
N ALA A 502 -10.48 -17.56 -11.66
CA ALA A 502 -10.42 -18.28 -12.91
C ALA A 502 -9.40 -19.43 -12.86
N SER A 503 -9.82 -20.58 -13.38
CA SER A 503 -8.95 -21.73 -13.66
C SER A 503 -8.12 -21.47 -14.91
N TRP A 504 -8.71 -20.81 -15.90
CA TRP A 504 -8.06 -20.40 -17.15
C TRP A 504 -8.43 -18.98 -17.55
N ILE A 505 -7.49 -18.34 -18.24
CA ILE A 505 -7.66 -17.03 -18.86
C ILE A 505 -7.56 -17.22 -20.37
N VAL A 506 -8.55 -16.71 -21.10
CA VAL A 506 -8.44 -16.50 -22.56
C VAL A 506 -8.35 -15.00 -22.76
N ALA A 507 -7.23 -14.51 -23.29
CA ALA A 507 -6.97 -13.10 -23.48
C ALA A 507 -6.95 -12.75 -24.96
N ASP A 508 -8.02 -12.10 -25.41
CA ASP A 508 -8.11 -11.50 -26.72
C ASP A 508 -7.50 -10.10 -26.69
N ILE A 509 -6.30 -10.00 -27.27
CA ILE A 509 -5.55 -8.73 -27.36
C ILE A 509 -5.72 -8.08 -28.73
N THR A 510 -6.75 -8.48 -29.50
CA THR A 510 -7.06 -7.86 -30.80
C THR A 510 -7.15 -6.34 -30.65
N LEU A 511 -6.49 -5.63 -31.58
CA LEU A 511 -6.33 -4.16 -31.57
C LEU A 511 -5.62 -3.54 -30.36
N LEU A 512 -4.97 -4.33 -29.49
CA LEU A 512 -4.21 -3.85 -28.33
C LEU A 512 -5.06 -2.99 -27.39
N ASN A 513 -6.30 -3.41 -27.11
CA ASN A 513 -7.15 -2.70 -26.15
C ASN A 513 -6.45 -2.56 -24.77
N PRO A 514 -6.31 -1.34 -24.22
CA PRO A 514 -5.60 -1.12 -22.96
C PRO A 514 -6.14 -1.94 -21.77
N ASN A 515 -7.46 -2.15 -21.67
CA ASN A 515 -8.07 -2.89 -20.57
C ASN A 515 -7.71 -4.37 -20.66
N ALA A 516 -7.78 -4.93 -21.88
CA ALA A 516 -7.38 -6.29 -22.13
C ALA A 516 -5.89 -6.52 -21.80
N LEU A 517 -5.02 -5.57 -22.13
CA LEU A 517 -3.59 -5.67 -21.79
C LEU A 517 -3.33 -5.54 -20.29
N LEU A 518 -4.04 -4.67 -19.58
CA LEU A 518 -3.96 -4.60 -18.13
C LEU A 518 -4.39 -5.92 -17.46
N GLU A 519 -5.53 -6.48 -17.88
CA GLU A 519 -6.06 -7.73 -17.33
C GLU A 519 -5.14 -8.92 -17.65
N LEU A 520 -4.56 -8.96 -18.86
CA LEU A 520 -3.55 -9.94 -19.25
C LEU A 520 -2.32 -9.87 -18.33
N ALA A 521 -1.82 -8.66 -18.05
CA ALA A 521 -0.68 -8.47 -17.17
C ALA A 521 -0.96 -8.95 -15.74
N ILE A 522 -2.15 -8.64 -15.20
CA ILE A 522 -2.59 -9.13 -13.90
C ILE A 522 -2.64 -10.66 -13.90
N ALA A 523 -3.28 -11.28 -14.89
CA ALA A 523 -3.36 -12.73 -15.03
C ALA A 523 -1.99 -13.40 -15.04
N GLN A 524 -1.04 -12.87 -15.82
CA GLN A 524 0.33 -13.42 -15.90
C GLN A 524 1.10 -13.27 -14.60
N ALA A 525 0.99 -12.12 -13.92
CA ALA A 525 1.63 -11.92 -12.61
C ALA A 525 1.07 -12.87 -11.54
N LEU A 526 -0.26 -13.08 -11.54
CA LEU A 526 -0.93 -14.04 -10.67
C LEU A 526 -0.70 -15.52 -11.06
N GLY A 527 0.07 -15.78 -12.12
CA GLY A 527 0.44 -17.14 -12.53
C GLY A 527 -0.74 -17.93 -13.13
N LYS A 528 -1.74 -17.23 -13.67
CA LYS A 528 -2.90 -17.88 -14.27
C LYS A 528 -2.54 -18.53 -15.62
N PRO A 529 -2.96 -19.78 -15.89
CA PRO A 529 -2.87 -20.36 -17.22
C PRO A 529 -3.58 -19.45 -18.22
N THR A 530 -2.83 -18.92 -19.18
CA THR A 530 -3.34 -17.88 -20.09
C THR A 530 -3.09 -18.24 -21.54
N LEU A 531 -4.16 -18.29 -22.33
CA LEU A 531 -4.12 -18.38 -23.78
C LEU A 531 -4.26 -16.97 -24.37
N ILE A 532 -3.24 -16.50 -25.08
CA ILE A 532 -3.26 -15.18 -25.73
C ILE A 532 -3.63 -15.35 -27.20
N ILE A 533 -4.71 -14.71 -27.62
CA ILE A 533 -5.25 -14.76 -28.97
C ILE A 533 -5.32 -13.37 -29.61
N HIS A 534 -5.27 -13.31 -30.94
CA HIS A 534 -5.39 -12.07 -31.71
C HIS A 534 -5.83 -12.33 -33.16
N GLN A 535 -6.39 -11.32 -33.83
CA GLN A 535 -6.74 -11.41 -35.26
C GLN A 535 -5.68 -10.79 -36.20
N HIS A 536 -4.63 -10.14 -35.67
CA HIS A 536 -3.64 -9.41 -36.49
C HIS A 536 -2.27 -10.07 -36.52
N ALA A 537 -1.77 -10.43 -37.71
CA ALA A 537 -0.49 -11.14 -37.88
C ALA A 537 0.74 -10.37 -37.36
N MET A 538 0.68 -9.04 -37.26
CA MET A 538 1.82 -8.17 -36.92
C MET A 538 1.72 -7.57 -35.51
N ILE A 539 0.86 -8.12 -34.63
CA ILE A 539 0.61 -7.54 -33.30
C ILE A 539 1.89 -7.37 -32.46
N GLN A 540 2.83 -8.32 -32.57
CA GLN A 540 4.09 -8.28 -31.83
C GLN A 540 5.07 -7.20 -32.33
N HIS A 541 4.91 -6.70 -33.56
CA HIS A 541 5.68 -5.54 -34.04
C HIS A 541 5.23 -4.24 -33.38
N HIS A 542 3.94 -4.15 -33.03
CA HIS A 542 3.38 -3.00 -32.32
C HIS A 542 3.48 -3.14 -30.80
N PHE A 543 3.64 -4.36 -30.29
CA PHE A 543 3.78 -4.64 -28.87
C PHE A 543 4.98 -5.56 -28.57
N PRO A 544 6.22 -5.01 -28.58
CA PRO A 544 7.44 -5.80 -28.52
C PRO A 544 7.62 -6.62 -27.22
N LEU A 545 6.96 -6.24 -26.11
CA LEU A 545 7.04 -7.03 -24.87
C LEU A 545 6.55 -8.47 -25.05
N LEU A 546 5.66 -8.73 -26.01
CA LEU A 546 5.15 -10.08 -26.28
C LEU A 546 5.95 -10.85 -27.34
N LEU A 547 7.07 -10.31 -27.86
CA LEU A 547 7.88 -11.00 -28.89
C LEU A 547 8.35 -12.41 -28.48
N LYS A 548 8.60 -12.61 -27.18
CA LYS A 548 9.04 -13.91 -26.63
C LYS A 548 7.90 -14.67 -25.93
N THR A 549 6.67 -14.19 -26.09
CA THR A 549 5.47 -14.80 -25.51
C THR A 549 4.69 -15.49 -26.62
N ARG A 550 4.21 -16.71 -26.36
CA ARG A 550 3.40 -17.44 -27.34
C ARG A 550 2.02 -16.76 -27.49
N THR A 551 1.68 -16.38 -28.71
CA THR A 551 0.36 -15.85 -29.07
C THR A 551 -0.20 -16.65 -30.25
N HIS A 552 -1.52 -16.66 -30.39
CA HIS A 552 -2.21 -17.46 -31.40
C HIS A 552 -3.13 -16.58 -32.26
N ALA A 553 -2.90 -16.59 -33.57
CA ALA A 553 -3.82 -15.97 -34.51
C ALA A 553 -5.10 -16.81 -34.62
N TYR A 554 -6.26 -16.14 -34.69
CA TYR A 554 -7.54 -16.80 -34.91
C TYR A 554 -8.43 -16.02 -35.88
N ASN A 555 -9.47 -16.68 -36.38
CA ASN A 555 -10.53 -16.09 -37.20
C ASN A 555 -11.84 -16.82 -36.87
N THR A 556 -12.90 -16.06 -36.61
CA THR A 556 -14.23 -16.54 -36.18
C THR A 556 -15.13 -16.95 -37.34
N HIS A 557 -14.69 -16.75 -38.58
CA HIS A 557 -15.42 -17.14 -39.80
C HIS A 557 -14.63 -18.20 -40.56
N GLU A 558 -13.48 -17.81 -41.12
CA GLU A 558 -12.59 -18.72 -41.84
C GLU A 558 -11.63 -19.37 -40.84
N GLY A 559 -11.92 -20.61 -40.43
CA GLY A 559 -11.05 -21.34 -39.50
C GLY A 559 -11.56 -21.42 -38.07
N GLU A 560 -12.86 -21.19 -37.84
CA GLU A 560 -13.54 -21.42 -36.56
C GLU A 560 -13.20 -22.80 -35.97
N ASN A 561 -13.18 -23.86 -36.79
CA ASN A 561 -12.78 -25.20 -36.36
C ASN A 561 -11.35 -25.27 -35.80
N ALA A 562 -10.41 -24.48 -36.36
CA ALA A 562 -9.05 -24.41 -35.85
C ALA A 562 -8.99 -23.64 -34.51
N PHE A 563 -9.82 -22.61 -34.36
CA PHE A 563 -9.94 -21.88 -33.09
C PHE A 563 -10.57 -22.74 -31.99
N ILE A 564 -11.66 -23.45 -32.29
CA ILE A 564 -12.27 -24.44 -31.38
C ILE A 564 -11.25 -25.52 -31.00
N LYS A 565 -10.46 -26.02 -31.95
CA LYS A 565 -9.40 -26.99 -31.66
C LYS A 565 -8.35 -26.42 -30.71
N LEU A 566 -7.91 -25.18 -30.90
CA LEU A 566 -6.97 -24.50 -30.02
C LEU A 566 -7.53 -24.36 -28.60
N LEU A 567 -8.79 -23.92 -28.46
CA LEU A 567 -9.46 -23.79 -27.17
C LEU A 567 -9.56 -25.14 -26.45
N ASN A 568 -9.95 -26.20 -27.16
CA ASN A 568 -9.98 -27.55 -26.61
C ASN A 568 -8.60 -27.99 -26.11
N GLN A 569 -7.55 -27.83 -26.92
CA GLN A 569 -6.17 -28.16 -26.53
C GLN A 569 -5.70 -27.39 -25.30
N PHE A 570 -6.10 -26.12 -25.16
CA PHE A 570 -5.75 -25.32 -24.01
C PHE A 570 -6.46 -25.77 -22.73
N PHE A 571 -7.76 -26.03 -22.79
CA PHE A 571 -8.55 -26.45 -21.62
C PHE A 571 -8.28 -27.90 -21.19
N ASP A 572 -7.94 -28.79 -22.13
CA ASP A 572 -7.56 -30.18 -21.83
C ASP A 572 -6.15 -30.28 -21.21
N GLY A 573 -5.40 -29.17 -21.20
CA GLY A 573 -4.01 -29.11 -20.78
C GLY A 573 -3.06 -29.63 -21.85
N VAL A 574 -1.80 -29.19 -21.80
CA VAL A 574 -0.73 -29.92 -22.49
C VAL A 574 -0.58 -31.23 -21.73
N GLN A 575 -0.94 -32.37 -22.33
CA GLN A 575 -0.41 -33.64 -21.88
C GLN A 575 1.11 -33.54 -22.01
N GLU A 576 1.81 -33.30 -20.89
CA GLU A 576 3.26 -33.46 -20.82
C GLU A 576 3.67 -34.91 -21.06
#